data_AF-A0A9E4FJR6-F1
#
_entry.id   AF-A0A9E4FJR6-F1
#
_cell.length_a   1.000
_cell.length_b   1.000
_cell.length_c   1.000
_cell.angle_alpha   90.00
_cell.angle_beta   90.00
_cell.angle_gamma   90.00
#
_symmetry.space_group_name_H-M   'P 1'
#
loop_
_entity.id
_entity.type
_entity.pdbx_description
1 polymer ?
#
loop_
_entity_poly.entity_id
_entity_poly.type
_entity_poly.pdbx_seq_one_letter_code
_entity_poly.pdbx_strand_id
1 'polypeptide(L)'
;MDGRYPYGLFFALTNCNDPANEEEFNSWYSHKHLPDVTGPGVWRHASRYVNTDPSPDNGKFLALYETYWDDVAAARNEMMQTDARVRELGRHSPHIRSVLVTTFKRLGGEFHAANRPVRGILAVLTNLKDPAREEEFYRWYTDVHITEIVVTG
;
A
#
# COMPACT_ATOMS: atom_id res chain seq x y z
N MET A 1 -1.85 14.23 -4.77
CA MET A 1 -2.01 13.22 -5.84
C MET A 1 -2.66 13.94 -7.02
N ASP A 2 -1.93 14.10 -8.11
CA ASP A 2 -2.41 14.75 -9.33
C ASP A 2 -3.47 13.88 -10.05
N GLY A 3 -4.66 13.71 -9.45
CA GLY A 3 -5.74 12.93 -10.05
C GLY A 3 -5.33 11.53 -10.51
N ARG A 4 -4.41 10.88 -9.81
CA ARG A 4 -3.93 9.55 -10.18
C ARG A 4 -4.94 8.49 -9.74
N TYR A 5 -5.35 7.64 -10.68
CA TYR A 5 -6.39 6.64 -10.51
C TYR A 5 -5.86 5.23 -10.82
N PRO A 6 -4.99 4.67 -9.96
CA PRO A 6 -4.43 3.35 -10.17
C PRO A 6 -5.51 2.27 -10.10
N TYR A 7 -5.33 1.19 -10.87
CA TYR A 7 -6.22 0.02 -10.82
C TYR A 7 -5.92 -0.87 -9.63
N GLY A 8 -4.70 -0.82 -9.09
CA GLY A 8 -4.34 -1.54 -7.88
C GLY A 8 -3.29 -0.85 -7.04
N LEU A 9 -3.25 -1.21 -5.77
CA LEU A 9 -2.27 -0.77 -4.80
C LEU A 9 -1.51 -1.98 -4.25
N PHE A 10 -0.19 -1.89 -4.21
CA PHE A 10 0.63 -2.79 -3.40
C PHE A 10 0.96 -2.09 -2.08
N PHE A 11 0.57 -2.73 -0.98
CA PHE A 11 0.58 -2.19 0.37
C PHE A 11 1.49 -3.04 1.24
N ALA A 12 2.53 -2.42 1.81
CA ALA A 12 3.50 -3.09 2.66
C ALA A 12 3.70 -2.33 3.98
N LEU A 13 3.20 -2.92 5.08
CA LEU A 13 3.56 -2.56 6.45
C LEU A 13 4.72 -3.43 6.89
N THR A 14 5.80 -2.77 7.31
CA THR A 14 7.06 -3.43 7.66
C THR A 14 7.69 -2.81 8.90
N ASN A 15 8.55 -3.59 9.55
CA ASN A 15 9.43 -3.17 10.62
C ASN A 15 10.88 -3.44 10.21
N CYS A 16 11.80 -2.68 10.79
CA CYS A 16 13.18 -3.13 10.94
C CYS A 16 13.22 -4.12 12.11
N ASN A 17 13.90 -5.25 11.97
CA ASN A 17 13.99 -6.25 13.05
C ASN A 17 14.80 -5.73 14.26
N ASP A 18 15.69 -4.77 14.03
CA ASP A 18 16.51 -4.12 15.05
C ASP A 18 16.60 -2.61 14.78
N PRO A 19 16.16 -1.74 15.71
CA PRO A 19 16.28 -0.29 15.57
C PRO A 19 17.68 0.22 15.24
N ALA A 20 18.74 -0.46 15.68
CA ALA A 20 20.12 -0.06 15.39
C ALA A 20 20.47 -0.13 13.90
N ASN A 21 19.75 -0.94 13.11
CA ASN A 21 19.98 -1.14 11.68
C ASN A 21 19.00 -0.33 10.81
N GLU A 22 18.20 0.58 11.38
CA GLU A 22 17.17 1.32 10.64
C GLU A 22 17.72 2.22 9.54
N GLU A 23 18.89 2.83 9.75
CA GLU A 23 19.54 3.65 8.74
C GLU A 23 19.93 2.80 7.52
N GLU A 24 20.56 1.65 7.75
CA GLU A 24 20.91 0.69 6.70
C GLU A 24 19.65 0.17 5.99
N PHE A 25 18.62 -0.20 6.75
CA PHE A 25 17.34 -0.63 6.21
C PHE A 25 16.71 0.42 5.30
N ASN A 26 16.68 1.69 5.71
CA ASN A 26 16.10 2.77 4.89
C ASN A 26 16.97 3.12 3.67
N SER A 27 18.29 3.01 3.79
CA SER A 27 19.23 3.16 2.67
C SER A 27 19.03 2.05 1.63
N TRP A 28 18.97 0.80 2.08
CA TRP A 28 18.62 -0.35 1.22
C TRP A 28 17.28 -0.14 0.53
N TYR A 29 16.26 0.32 1.26
CA TYR A 29 14.93 0.52 0.70
C TYR A 29 14.96 1.55 -0.44
N SER A 30 15.66 2.66 -0.22
CA SER A 30 15.74 3.77 -1.17
C SER A 30 16.58 3.44 -2.40
N HIS A 31 17.72 2.77 -2.22
CA HIS A 31 18.73 2.62 -3.26
C HIS A 31 18.77 1.24 -3.93
N LYS A 32 18.09 0.23 -3.36
CA LYS A 32 18.03 -1.13 -3.93
C LYS A 32 16.59 -1.59 -4.13
N HIS A 33 15.80 -1.65 -3.06
CA HIS A 33 14.45 -2.21 -3.13
C HIS A 33 13.51 -1.42 -4.03
N LEU A 34 13.43 -0.09 -3.86
CA LEU A 34 12.57 0.76 -4.68
C LEU A 34 12.89 0.66 -6.19
N PRO A 35 14.16 0.76 -6.63
CA PRO A 35 14.53 0.50 -8.01
C PRO A 35 14.17 -0.91 -8.50
N ASP A 36 14.40 -1.95 -7.69
CA ASP A 36 14.11 -3.32 -8.09
C ASP A 36 12.61 -3.57 -8.31
N VAL A 37 11.77 -2.95 -7.47
CA VAL A 37 10.30 -3.04 -7.56
C VAL A 37 9.73 -2.18 -8.69
N THR A 38 10.25 -0.96 -8.87
CA THR A 38 9.66 0.01 -9.80
C THR A 38 10.26 0.00 -11.20
N GLY A 39 11.50 -0.46 -11.35
CA GLY A 39 12.22 -0.56 -12.62
C GLY A 39 11.48 -1.36 -13.70
N PRO A 40 10.86 -2.51 -13.39
CA PRO A 40 10.05 -3.26 -14.36
C PRO A 40 8.79 -2.51 -14.86
N GLY A 41 8.37 -1.46 -14.16
CA GLY A 41 7.23 -0.63 -14.55
C GLY A 41 5.85 -1.23 -14.30
N VAL A 42 5.75 -2.42 -13.69
CA VAL A 42 4.47 -3.02 -13.23
C VAL A 42 3.91 -2.26 -12.04
N TRP A 43 4.78 -1.98 -11.06
CA TRP A 43 4.49 -1.15 -9.90
C TRP A 43 5.20 0.19 -10.07
N ARG A 44 4.44 1.27 -10.01
CA ARG A 44 4.87 2.64 -10.28
C ARG A 44 4.57 3.52 -9.09
N HIS A 45 5.19 4.70 -9.07
CA HIS A 45 4.95 5.76 -8.10
C HIS A 45 4.88 5.29 -6.64
N ALA A 46 6.03 4.90 -6.11
CA ALA A 46 6.13 4.48 -4.72
C ALA A 46 6.12 5.69 -3.78
N SER A 47 5.42 5.55 -2.65
CA SER A 47 5.49 6.47 -1.51
C SER A 47 5.81 5.69 -0.25
N ARG A 48 6.61 6.28 0.64
CA ARG A 48 6.93 5.70 1.95
C ARG A 48 6.57 6.67 3.07
N TYR A 49 6.12 6.09 4.17
CA TYR A 49 5.71 6.82 5.36
C TYR A 49 6.26 6.11 6.60
N VAL A 50 6.50 6.89 7.64
CA VAL A 50 6.83 6.39 8.98
C VAL A 50 5.61 6.59 9.88
N ASN A 51 5.29 5.56 10.65
CA ASN A 51 4.24 5.62 11.65
C ASN A 51 4.71 6.50 12.83
N THR A 52 3.89 7.47 13.23
CA THR A 52 4.17 8.37 14.35
C THR A 52 3.91 7.72 15.71
N ASP A 53 3.20 6.60 15.74
CA ASP A 53 2.93 5.79 16.93
C ASP A 53 3.11 4.29 16.61
N PRO A 54 4.37 3.84 16.42
CA PRO A 54 4.64 2.50 15.97
C PRO A 54 4.45 1.47 17.10
N SER A 55 3.77 0.37 16.78
CA SER A 55 3.79 -0.86 17.57
C SER A 55 4.29 -2.02 16.71
N PRO A 56 4.79 -3.12 17.31
CA PRO A 56 5.18 -4.31 16.57
C PRO A 56 4.08 -4.86 15.65
N ASP A 57 2.82 -4.67 16.04
CA ASP A 57 1.64 -5.21 15.35
C ASP A 57 1.09 -4.29 14.24
N ASN A 58 1.35 -2.98 14.32
CA ASN A 58 0.84 -2.00 13.35
C ASN A 58 1.87 -1.63 12.27
N GLY A 59 3.13 -2.06 12.43
CA GLY A 59 4.22 -1.71 11.52
C GLY A 59 4.71 -0.26 11.71
N LYS A 60 6.03 -0.08 11.63
CA LYS A 60 6.68 1.24 11.72
C LYS A 60 6.76 1.94 10.37
N PHE A 61 6.86 1.20 9.27
CA PHE A 61 7.01 1.76 7.93
C PHE A 61 5.89 1.28 7.02
N LEU A 62 5.26 2.21 6.31
CA LEU A 62 4.32 1.94 5.23
C LEU A 62 4.97 2.26 3.90
N ALA A 63 4.91 1.32 2.95
CA ALA A 63 5.16 1.60 1.54
C ALA A 63 3.89 1.32 0.72
N LEU A 64 3.59 2.25 -0.18
CA LEU A 64 2.50 2.16 -1.15
C LEU A 64 3.07 2.23 -2.55
N TYR A 65 2.62 1.34 -3.41
CA TYR A 65 2.93 1.37 -4.84
C TYR A 65 1.64 1.26 -5.64
N GLU A 66 1.64 1.87 -6.81
CA GLU A 66 0.49 1.92 -7.70
C GLU A 66 0.70 1.02 -8.91
N THR A 67 -0.33 0.33 -9.36
CA THR A 67 -0.31 -0.31 -10.69
C THR A 67 -1.46 0.18 -11.55
N TYR A 68 -1.18 0.23 -12.85
CA TYR A 68 -2.13 0.59 -13.90
C TYR A 68 -2.39 -0.59 -14.84
N TRP A 69 -1.98 -1.80 -14.44
CA TRP A 69 -2.43 -3.03 -15.09
C TRP A 69 -3.87 -3.31 -14.67
N ASP A 70 -4.70 -3.63 -15.65
CA ASP A 70 -6.10 -4.01 -15.49
C ASP A 70 -6.24 -5.34 -14.74
N ASP A 71 -5.38 -6.30 -15.07
CA ASP A 71 -5.19 -7.52 -14.30
C ASP A 71 -4.23 -7.29 -13.12
N VAL A 72 -4.80 -6.82 -12.02
CA VAL A 72 -4.09 -6.61 -10.75
C VAL A 72 -3.53 -7.92 -10.16
N ALA A 73 -4.16 -9.07 -10.46
CA ALA A 73 -3.64 -10.36 -10.00
C ALA A 73 -2.37 -10.74 -10.76
N ALA A 74 -2.31 -10.48 -12.07
CA ALA A 74 -1.08 -10.62 -12.84
C ALA A 74 0.03 -9.67 -12.33
N ALA A 75 -0.31 -8.42 -12.00
CA ALA A 75 0.66 -7.48 -11.40
C ALA A 75 1.22 -8.00 -10.06
N ARG A 76 0.40 -8.67 -9.26
CA ARG A 76 0.85 -9.35 -8.02
C ARG A 76 1.78 -10.51 -8.33
N ASN A 77 1.49 -11.32 -9.34
CA ASN A 77 2.35 -12.43 -9.74
C ASN A 77 3.74 -11.94 -10.17
N GLU A 78 3.81 -10.85 -10.93
CA GLU A 78 5.06 -10.19 -11.31
C GLU A 78 5.85 -9.68 -10.09
N MET A 79 5.16 -9.16 -9.05
CA MET A 79 5.80 -8.79 -7.79
C MET A 79 6.44 -10.00 -7.10
N MET A 80 5.73 -11.14 -7.06
CA MET A 80 6.27 -12.36 -6.44
C MET A 80 7.50 -12.88 -7.19
N GLN A 81 7.48 -12.83 -8.52
CA GLN A 81 8.64 -13.20 -9.35
C GLN A 81 9.81 -12.24 -9.15
N THR A 82 9.53 -10.93 -9.05
CA THR A 82 10.53 -9.92 -8.74
C THR A 82 11.16 -10.17 -7.36
N ASP A 83 10.36 -10.48 -6.33
CA ASP A 83 10.83 -10.81 -4.99
C ASP A 83 11.73 -12.06 -5.00
N ALA A 84 11.33 -13.11 -5.72
CA ALA A 84 12.14 -14.32 -5.88
C ALA A 84 13.51 -14.01 -6.50
N ARG A 85 13.52 -13.25 -7.61
CA ARG A 85 14.76 -12.86 -8.30
C ARG A 85 15.67 -12.00 -7.42
N VAL A 86 15.15 -11.02 -6.69
CA VAL A 86 16.00 -10.18 -5.82
C VAL A 86 16.57 -10.97 -4.65
N ARG A 87 15.86 -11.97 -4.14
CA ARG A 87 16.38 -12.90 -3.12
C ARG A 87 17.50 -13.75 -3.67
N GLU A 88 17.35 -14.34 -4.85
CA GLU A 88 18.40 -15.12 -5.52
C GLU A 88 19.67 -14.28 -5.77
N LEU A 89 19.50 -13.00 -6.10
CA LEU A 89 20.61 -12.06 -6.30
C LEU A 89 21.21 -11.53 -4.98
N GLY A 90 20.74 -11.97 -3.81
CA GLY A 90 21.22 -11.50 -2.52
C GLY A 90 20.93 -10.02 -2.26
N ARG A 91 19.93 -9.45 -2.95
CA ARG A 91 19.56 -8.04 -2.86
C ARG A 91 18.48 -7.76 -1.81
N HIS A 92 18.00 -8.77 -1.11
CA HIS A 92 17.04 -8.63 0.00
C HIS A 92 17.76 -8.19 1.29
N SER A 93 17.16 -7.29 2.08
CA SER A 93 17.73 -6.87 3.37
C SER A 93 17.50 -7.96 4.43
N PRO A 94 18.49 -8.31 5.26
CA PRO A 94 18.27 -9.20 6.41
C PRO A 94 17.47 -8.52 7.53
N HIS A 95 17.22 -7.20 7.44
CA HIS A 95 16.59 -6.41 8.49
C HIS A 95 15.08 -6.22 8.32
N ILE A 96 14.54 -6.53 7.15
CA ILE A 96 13.11 -6.36 6.89
C ILE A 96 12.29 -7.44 7.61
N ARG A 97 11.28 -7.00 8.35
CA ARG A 97 10.21 -7.85 8.87
C ARG A 97 8.88 -7.34 8.32
N SER A 98 8.15 -8.22 7.64
CA SER A 98 6.81 -7.91 7.13
C SER A 98 5.75 -8.08 8.21
N VAL A 99 4.85 -7.10 8.31
CA VAL A 99 3.63 -7.16 9.15
C VAL A 99 2.44 -7.51 8.28
N LEU A 100 2.22 -6.72 7.22
CA LEU A 100 1.21 -6.96 6.20
C LEU A 100 1.81 -6.61 4.84
N VAL A 101 1.75 -7.54 3.90
CA VAL A 101 2.18 -7.30 2.52
C VAL A 101 1.10 -7.86 1.61
N THR A 102 0.35 -6.97 0.96
CA THR A 102 -0.78 -7.40 0.14
C THR A 102 -1.08 -6.44 -1.00
N THR A 103 -1.96 -6.87 -1.90
CA THR A 103 -2.37 -6.13 -3.08
C THR A 103 -3.86 -5.91 -3.03
N PHE A 104 -4.29 -4.68 -3.24
CA PHE A 104 -5.70 -4.30 -3.31
C PHE A 104 -6.04 -3.87 -4.73
N LYS A 105 -7.13 -4.39 -5.28
CA LYS A 105 -7.73 -3.88 -6.51
C LYS A 105 -8.68 -2.75 -6.17
N ARG A 106 -8.68 -1.68 -6.97
CA ARG A 106 -9.67 -0.61 -6.84
C ARG A 106 -11.06 -1.16 -7.15
N LEU A 107 -12.01 -0.91 -6.25
CA LEU A 107 -13.44 -1.15 -6.49
C LEU A 107 -14.06 0.11 -7.09
N GLY A 108 -14.85 -0.01 -8.16
CA GLY A 108 -15.58 1.14 -8.75
C GLY A 108 -14.72 2.11 -9.59
N GLY A 109 -15.31 3.29 -9.86
CA GLY A 109 -14.78 4.33 -10.77
C GLY A 109 -13.91 5.39 -10.08
N GLU A 110 -13.85 6.59 -10.67
CA GLU A 110 -13.20 7.74 -10.03
C GLU A 110 -14.08 8.27 -8.91
N PHE A 111 -13.64 8.11 -7.66
CA PHE A 111 -14.31 8.72 -6.51
C PHE A 111 -13.83 10.17 -6.38
N HIS A 112 -14.72 11.11 -6.64
CA HIS A 112 -14.47 12.53 -6.45
C HIS A 112 -15.34 13.04 -5.30
N ALA A 113 -14.70 13.30 -4.17
CA ALA A 113 -15.35 13.94 -3.02
C ALA A 113 -15.53 15.46 -3.23
N ALA A 114 -14.55 16.10 -3.87
CA ALA A 114 -14.56 17.52 -4.19
C ALA A 114 -13.52 17.83 -5.27
N ASN A 115 -13.72 18.91 -6.04
CA ASN A 115 -12.72 19.47 -6.97
C ASN A 115 -11.61 20.22 -6.21
N ARG A 116 -10.91 19.53 -5.30
CA ARG A 116 -9.80 20.08 -4.52
C ARG A 116 -8.55 19.21 -4.73
N PRO A 117 -7.34 19.80 -4.72
CA PRO A 117 -6.11 19.04 -4.86
C PRO A 117 -5.95 18.05 -3.71
N VAL A 118 -5.55 16.81 -4.02
CA VAL A 118 -5.30 15.79 -2.99
C VAL A 118 -4.05 16.16 -2.18
N ARG A 119 -4.26 16.55 -0.91
CA ARG A 119 -3.21 16.97 0.04
C ARG A 119 -2.66 15.84 0.91
N GLY A 120 -3.37 14.72 1.01
CA GLY A 120 -3.01 13.59 1.86
C GLY A 120 -3.70 12.31 1.41
N ILE A 121 -3.28 11.19 1.98
CA ILE A 121 -3.89 9.88 1.77
C ILE A 121 -4.33 9.39 3.16
N LEU A 122 -5.61 9.03 3.28
CA LEU A 122 -6.11 8.25 4.40
C LEU A 122 -6.30 6.81 3.92
N ALA A 123 -5.56 5.87 4.50
CA ALA A 123 -5.71 4.45 4.24
C ALA A 123 -6.37 3.79 5.46
N VAL A 124 -7.58 3.28 5.28
CA VAL A 124 -8.32 2.54 6.31
C VAL A 124 -8.43 1.09 5.87
N LEU A 125 -7.89 0.17 6.67
CA LEU A 125 -8.08 -1.26 6.49
C LEU A 125 -9.20 -1.70 7.42
N THR A 126 -10.27 -2.23 6.86
CA THR A 126 -11.45 -2.66 7.63
C THR A 126 -11.74 -4.12 7.33
N ASN A 127 -11.82 -4.92 8.39
CA ASN A 127 -12.33 -6.29 8.34
C ASN A 127 -13.68 -6.34 9.04
N LEU A 128 -14.66 -7.02 8.44
CA LEU A 128 -15.96 -7.23 9.06
C LEU A 128 -15.87 -8.25 10.19
N LYS A 129 -16.57 -7.96 11.29
CA LYS A 129 -16.74 -8.93 12.38
C LYS A 129 -17.64 -10.10 11.98
N ASP A 130 -18.62 -9.82 11.14
CA ASP A 130 -19.55 -10.80 10.57
C ASP A 130 -19.58 -10.65 9.04
N PRO A 131 -18.96 -11.57 8.29
CA PRO A 131 -18.97 -11.56 6.83
C PRO A 131 -20.37 -11.63 6.22
N ALA A 132 -21.38 -12.18 6.92
CA ALA A 132 -22.73 -12.30 6.40
C ALA A 132 -23.42 -10.93 6.20
N ARG A 133 -22.84 -9.85 6.74
CA ARG A 133 -23.36 -8.48 6.66
C ARG A 133 -22.58 -7.61 5.67
N GLU A 134 -21.81 -8.20 4.76
CA GLU A 134 -20.97 -7.47 3.81
C GLU A 134 -21.76 -6.50 2.92
N GLU A 135 -22.88 -6.93 2.34
CA GLU A 135 -23.73 -6.05 1.51
C GLU A 135 -24.29 -4.86 2.29
N GLU A 136 -24.72 -5.10 3.53
CA GLU A 136 -25.23 -4.06 4.41
C GLU A 136 -24.13 -3.05 4.76
N PHE A 137 -22.93 -3.53 5.09
CA PHE A 137 -21.77 -2.68 5.34
C PHE A 137 -21.40 -1.86 4.10
N TYR A 138 -21.35 -2.44 2.90
CA TYR A 138 -20.99 -1.71 1.69
C TYR A 138 -21.98 -0.59 1.39
N ARG A 139 -23.28 -0.83 1.57
CA ARG A 139 -24.31 0.21 1.43
C ARG A 139 -24.12 1.33 2.45
N TRP A 140 -23.98 1.00 3.73
CA TRP A 140 -23.75 2.01 4.76
C TRP A 140 -22.45 2.80 4.54
N TYR A 141 -21.36 2.11 4.21
CA TYR A 141 -20.04 2.72 4.04
C TYR A 141 -20.04 3.71 2.85
N THR A 142 -20.67 3.31 1.75
CA THR A 142 -20.72 4.12 0.52
C THR A 142 -21.73 5.26 0.64
N ASP A 143 -22.96 4.96 1.03
CA ASP A 143 -24.08 5.90 0.92
C ASP A 143 -24.12 6.89 2.09
N VAL A 144 -23.68 6.45 3.28
CA VAL A 144 -23.76 7.24 4.52
C VAL A 144 -22.37 7.71 4.95
N HIS A 145 -21.46 6.78 5.28
CA HIS A 145 -20.19 7.12 5.93
C HIS A 145 -19.29 8.01 5.08
N ILE A 146 -19.04 7.62 3.82
CA ILE A 146 -18.23 8.44 2.91
C ILE A 146 -18.90 9.79 2.68
N THR A 147 -20.21 9.82 2.42
CA THR A 147 -20.95 11.06 2.19
C THR A 147 -20.81 12.04 3.35
N GLU A 148 -20.95 11.58 4.59
CA GLU A 148 -20.80 12.43 5.79
C GLU A 148 -19.38 12.99 5.93
N ILE A 149 -18.34 12.18 5.70
CA ILE A 149 -16.95 12.63 5.73
C ILE A 149 -16.69 13.70 4.67
N VAL A 150 -17.23 13.51 3.46
CA VAL A 150 -17.01 14.41 2.33
C VAL A 150 -17.74 15.74 2.51
N VAL A 151 -18.95 15.73 3.05
CA VAL A 151 -19.75 16.95 3.25
C VAL A 151 -19.20 17.82 4.39
N THR A 152 -18.47 17.24 5.34
CA THR A 152 -18.00 17.94 6.54
C THR A 152 -16.60 18.55 6.42
N GLY A 153 -15.89 18.39 5.30
CA GLY A 153 -14.54 18.95 5.05
C GLY A 153 -14.44 19.97 3.91
#